data_AF-A0A355CGW8-F1
#
_entry.id   AF-A0A355CGW8-F1
#
_cell.length_a   1.000
_cell.length_b   1.000
_cell.length_c   1.000
_cell.angle_alpha   90.00
_cell.angle_beta   90.00
_cell.angle_gamma   90.00
#
_symmetry.space_group_name_H-M   'P 1'
#
loop_
_entity.id
_entity.type
_entity.pdbx_description
1 polymer ?
#
loop_
_entity_poly.entity_id
_entity_poly.type
_entity_poly.pdbx_seq_one_letter_code
_entity_poly.pdbx_strand_id
1 'polypeptide(L)'
;MIHSSELTNNPNAVFIQPNHGNDRIRRGKHKIFIGMAPGVGKTFRMLEEGHSLKSEGIDVVVGLLETHGRKETAAKGEGLEIVPRKQMLRGEKMLTEMDTESVIERRPQLALIDELAHTNIPGSLREKRYQDVEEILKAGIDVFSTLNIQHIESLNDLVARITGVVVRERVPDRVLEDADEVVVIDVTPETLEERLLEGKIYAPEKIEQSLENFFQRRHLIALRELALREVADNVEEDAATLKGQSCNIHERVLVCVSTYPNSLQLLRRGARISNYMNASFYALFVDNPDRFLTKDESLHVETCQKLCQEFNGQFLR
;
A
#
# COMPACT_ATOMS: atom_id res chain seq x y z
N MET A 1 -10.46 -13.54 -45.37
CA MET A 1 -9.80 -14.51 -44.47
C MET A 1 -8.58 -13.80 -43.90
N ILE A 2 -8.78 -13.05 -42.82
CA ILE A 2 -7.75 -12.18 -42.23
C ILE A 2 -7.39 -12.82 -40.89
N HIS A 3 -6.11 -13.12 -40.74
CA HIS A 3 -5.52 -13.86 -39.64
C HIS A 3 -5.79 -13.17 -38.30
N SER A 4 -6.49 -13.88 -37.42
CA SER A 4 -6.58 -13.61 -35.99
C SER A 4 -5.35 -14.16 -35.29
N SER A 5 -4.28 -13.38 -35.18
CA SER A 5 -3.16 -13.71 -34.29
C SER A 5 -2.19 -12.53 -34.20
N GLU A 6 -2.54 -11.51 -33.42
CA GLU A 6 -1.61 -10.54 -32.82
C GLU A 6 -2.41 -9.62 -31.87
N LEU A 7 -3.05 -10.23 -30.88
CA LEU A 7 -3.43 -9.51 -29.67
C LEU A 7 -2.16 -9.43 -28.82
N THR A 8 -1.46 -8.32 -28.93
CA THR A 8 -0.43 -7.92 -27.99
C THR A 8 -1.08 -7.85 -26.61
N ASN A 9 -0.61 -8.72 -25.71
CA ASN A 9 -0.97 -8.73 -24.29
C ASN A 9 -0.40 -7.46 -23.65
N ASN A 10 -1.08 -6.32 -23.81
CA ASN A 10 -0.76 -5.09 -23.09
C ASN A 10 -1.64 -5.02 -21.84
N PRO A 11 -1.11 -5.25 -20.63
CA PRO A 11 -1.89 -5.20 -19.39
C PRO A 11 -2.54 -3.83 -19.12
N ASN A 12 -2.07 -2.76 -19.78
CA ASN A 12 -2.61 -1.41 -19.62
C ASN A 12 -3.93 -1.16 -20.39
N ALA A 13 -4.27 -2.00 -21.38
CA ALA A 13 -5.44 -1.79 -22.24
C ALA A 13 -6.79 -2.04 -21.53
N VAL A 14 -6.78 -2.57 -20.30
CA VAL A 14 -7.99 -2.93 -19.55
C VAL A 14 -8.52 -1.78 -18.68
N PHE A 15 -7.73 -0.73 -18.45
CA PHE A 15 -8.14 0.33 -17.52
C PHE A 15 -9.19 1.27 -18.08
N ILE A 16 -9.19 1.56 -19.39
CA ILE A 16 -10.06 2.61 -19.94
C ILE A 16 -10.88 2.05 -21.11
N GLN A 17 -12.11 1.59 -20.83
CA GLN A 17 -13.08 1.32 -21.90
C GLN A 17 -13.91 2.57 -22.18
N PRO A 18 -14.09 2.97 -23.45
CA PRO A 18 -14.94 4.10 -23.81
C PRO A 18 -16.41 3.82 -23.49
N ASN A 19 -17.07 4.86 -22.99
CA ASN A 19 -18.41 4.82 -22.42
C ASN A 19 -19.49 4.61 -23.51
N HIS A 20 -20.11 3.42 -23.57
CA HIS A 20 -21.35 3.22 -24.30
C HIS A 20 -22.53 3.16 -23.33
N GLY A 21 -23.16 4.32 -23.13
CA GLY A 21 -24.57 4.51 -22.73
C GLY A 21 -25.13 3.67 -21.57
N ASN A 22 -25.10 4.21 -20.35
CA ASN A 22 -26.23 4.09 -19.41
C ASN A 22 -26.13 5.15 -18.28
N ASP A 23 -27.22 5.87 -18.02
CA ASP A 23 -27.34 7.03 -17.11
C ASP A 23 -27.25 6.66 -15.61
N ARG A 24 -26.05 6.27 -15.15
CA ARG A 24 -25.57 6.45 -13.78
C ARG A 24 -24.12 6.85 -13.84
N ILE A 25 -23.75 7.97 -13.23
CA ILE A 25 -22.34 8.40 -13.12
C ILE A 25 -21.61 7.28 -12.38
N ARG A 26 -20.86 6.47 -13.12
CA ARG A 26 -20.00 5.43 -12.55
C ARG A 26 -18.86 6.15 -11.85
N ARG A 27 -18.53 5.73 -10.63
CA ARG A 27 -17.30 6.17 -9.95
C ARG A 27 -16.10 5.89 -10.87
N GLY A 28 -15.21 6.86 -11.02
CA GLY A 28 -13.95 6.70 -11.72
C GLY A 28 -13.09 5.61 -11.07
N LYS A 29 -12.13 5.09 -11.81
CA LYS A 29 -11.18 4.09 -11.33
C LYS A 29 -10.01 4.73 -10.63
N HIS A 30 -9.55 4.14 -9.54
CA HIS A 30 -8.39 4.61 -8.78
C HIS A 30 -7.22 3.65 -8.89
N LYS A 31 -6.11 4.13 -9.46
CA LYS A 31 -4.82 3.43 -9.47
C LYS A 31 -3.86 4.11 -8.49
N ILE A 32 -3.27 3.32 -7.59
CA ILE A 32 -2.31 3.80 -6.59
C ILE A 32 -0.93 3.21 -6.89
N PHE A 33 0.04 4.09 -7.17
CA PHE A 33 1.45 3.74 -7.21
C PHE A 33 2.02 3.82 -5.79
N ILE A 34 2.24 2.66 -5.18
CA ILE A 34 2.77 2.55 -3.82
C ILE A 34 4.27 2.34 -3.84
N GLY A 35 4.98 2.80 -2.81
CA GLY A 35 6.42 2.59 -2.69
C GLY A 35 6.89 2.53 -1.24
N MET A 36 8.00 1.83 -1.04
CA MET A 36 8.59 1.65 0.28
C MET A 36 9.12 2.95 0.90
N ALA A 37 9.51 3.92 0.06
CA ALA A 37 10.17 5.15 0.49
C ALA A 37 10.06 6.28 -0.55
N PRO A 38 10.33 7.54 -0.15
CA PRO A 38 10.57 8.64 -1.09
C PRO A 38 11.75 8.32 -2.03
N GLY A 39 11.65 8.70 -3.30
CA GLY A 39 12.74 8.53 -4.27
C GLY A 39 12.76 7.23 -5.08
N VAL A 40 11.86 6.27 -4.79
CA VAL A 40 11.76 5.01 -5.58
C VAL A 40 11.27 5.24 -7.01
N GLY A 41 10.62 6.37 -7.29
CA GLY A 41 10.19 6.75 -8.65
C GLY A 41 8.69 6.65 -8.94
N LYS A 42 7.85 6.63 -7.90
CA LYS A 42 6.37 6.60 -8.04
C LYS A 42 5.83 7.67 -9.00
N THR A 43 6.15 8.94 -8.75
CA THR A 43 5.77 10.07 -9.60
C THR A 43 6.24 9.88 -11.04
N PHE A 44 7.46 9.39 -11.23
CA PHE A 44 8.02 9.19 -12.55
C PHE A 44 7.26 8.12 -13.33
N ARG A 45 6.94 6.99 -12.69
CA ARG A 45 6.13 5.92 -13.29
C ARG A 45 4.71 6.37 -13.60
N MET A 46 4.07 7.09 -12.67
CA MET A 46 2.75 7.69 -12.87
C MET A 46 2.72 8.62 -14.10
N LEU A 47 3.74 9.48 -14.25
CA LEU A 47 3.85 10.39 -15.41
C LEU A 47 4.14 9.63 -16.71
N GLU A 48 5.01 8.62 -16.70
CA GLU A 48 5.28 7.79 -17.88
C GLU A 48 4.03 7.08 -18.39
N GLU A 49 3.23 6.52 -17.48
CA GLU A 49 1.96 5.88 -17.84
C GLU A 49 0.94 6.91 -18.33
N GLY A 50 0.87 8.08 -17.68
CA GLY A 50 0.03 9.20 -18.14
C GLY A 50 0.38 9.68 -19.55
N HIS A 51 1.68 9.74 -19.90
CA HIS A 51 2.12 10.05 -21.26
C HIS A 51 1.73 8.96 -22.26
N SER A 52 1.89 7.68 -21.90
CA SER A 52 1.47 6.56 -22.75
C SER A 52 -0.02 6.66 -23.08
N LEU A 53 -0.86 6.82 -22.06
CA LEU A 53 -2.31 6.95 -22.23
C LEU A 53 -2.70 8.19 -23.04
N LYS A 54 -2.03 9.32 -22.81
CA LYS A 54 -2.23 10.52 -23.64
C LYS A 54 -1.89 10.26 -25.12
N SER A 55 -0.82 9.52 -25.40
CA SER A 55 -0.43 9.16 -26.77
C SER A 55 -1.44 8.22 -27.44
N GLU A 56 -2.17 7.44 -26.65
CA GLU A 56 -3.28 6.60 -27.07
C GLU A 56 -4.60 7.38 -27.23
N GLY A 57 -4.59 8.69 -26.98
CA GLY A 57 -5.74 9.59 -27.17
C GLY A 57 -6.61 9.79 -25.93
N ILE A 58 -6.19 9.30 -24.76
CA ILE A 58 -6.87 9.56 -23.49
C ILE A 58 -6.65 11.01 -23.07
N ASP A 59 -7.71 11.65 -22.61
CA ASP A 59 -7.62 13.00 -22.07
C ASP A 59 -7.06 13.00 -20.62
N VAL A 60 -5.77 13.31 -20.51
CA VAL A 60 -5.00 13.28 -19.26
C VAL A 60 -4.64 14.67 -18.77
N VAL A 61 -4.92 14.96 -17.49
CA VAL A 61 -4.49 16.17 -16.78
C VAL A 61 -3.65 15.82 -15.56
N VAL A 62 -2.70 16.70 -15.23
CA VAL A 62 -1.99 16.68 -13.94
C VAL A 62 -2.73 17.60 -12.99
N GLY A 63 -3.44 17.02 -12.02
CA GLY A 63 -4.11 17.78 -10.95
C GLY A 63 -3.10 18.30 -9.93
N LEU A 64 -2.11 17.48 -9.60
CA LEU A 64 -1.00 17.87 -8.77
C LEU A 64 0.26 17.07 -9.08
N LEU A 65 1.36 17.79 -9.34
CA LEU A 65 2.69 17.21 -9.46
C LEU A 65 3.61 17.80 -8.41
N GLU A 66 4.13 16.98 -7.51
CA GLU A 66 5.10 17.43 -6.51
C GLU A 66 6.54 17.15 -6.98
N THR A 67 7.21 18.23 -7.37
CA THR A 67 8.56 18.12 -7.94
C THR A 67 9.64 18.13 -6.85
N HIS A 68 9.35 18.65 -5.64
CA HIS A 68 10.34 18.89 -4.58
C HIS A 68 11.62 19.62 -5.09
N GLY A 69 11.48 20.49 -6.10
CA GLY A 69 12.60 21.21 -6.71
C GLY A 69 13.41 20.41 -7.75
N ARG A 70 12.96 19.21 -8.14
CA ARG A 70 13.66 18.35 -9.11
C ARG A 70 13.31 18.74 -10.55
N LYS A 71 14.30 19.27 -11.27
CA LYS A 71 14.17 19.65 -12.69
C LYS A 71 13.77 18.49 -13.59
N GLU A 72 14.27 17.28 -13.33
CA GLU A 72 13.93 16.08 -14.13
C GLU A 72 12.46 15.69 -13.99
N THR A 73 11.89 15.81 -12.79
CA THR A 73 10.46 15.53 -12.56
C THR A 73 9.58 16.60 -13.19
N ALA A 74 9.99 17.87 -13.13
CA ALA A 74 9.32 18.95 -13.83
C ALA A 74 9.33 18.72 -15.36
N ALA A 75 10.48 18.32 -15.93
CA ALA A 75 10.62 18.01 -17.35
C ALA A 75 9.72 16.84 -17.78
N LYS A 76 9.52 15.83 -16.91
CA LYS A 76 8.59 14.73 -17.19
C LYS A 76 7.12 15.14 -17.16
N GLY A 77 6.78 16.25 -16.51
CA GLY A 77 5.46 16.86 -16.61
C GLY A 77 5.22 17.61 -17.92
N GLU A 78 6.28 17.98 -18.65
CA GLU A 78 6.16 18.68 -19.94
C GLU A 78 5.39 17.81 -20.94
N GLY A 79 4.48 18.44 -21.68
CA GLY A 79 3.62 17.74 -22.63
C GLY A 79 2.32 17.20 -22.01
N LEU A 80 2.16 17.18 -20.69
CA LEU A 80 0.86 17.00 -20.03
C LEU A 80 0.24 18.37 -19.69
N GLU A 81 -1.09 18.46 -19.76
CA GLU A 81 -1.79 19.65 -19.26
C GLU A 81 -1.73 19.63 -17.73
N ILE A 82 -1.41 20.78 -17.11
CA ILE A 82 -1.29 20.90 -15.65
C ILE A 82 -2.34 21.89 -15.16
N VAL A 83 -3.19 21.45 -14.23
CA VAL A 83 -4.14 22.34 -13.57
C VAL A 83 -3.38 23.28 -12.61
N PRO A 84 -3.56 24.60 -12.72
CA PRO A 84 -2.90 25.53 -11.82
C PRO A 84 -3.24 25.27 -10.35
N ARG A 85 -2.24 25.30 -9.47
CA ARG A 85 -2.44 25.14 -8.03
C ARG A 85 -3.21 26.33 -7.46
N LYS A 86 -4.13 26.07 -6.52
CA LYS A 86 -4.84 27.09 -5.78
C LYS A 86 -3.89 27.78 -4.80
N GLN A 87 -3.84 29.11 -4.84
CA GLN A 87 -3.05 29.89 -3.89
C GLN A 87 -3.86 30.21 -2.64
N MET A 88 -3.27 30.00 -1.46
CA MET A 88 -3.90 30.24 -0.17
C MET A 88 -2.97 31.03 0.75
N LEU A 89 -3.52 32.06 1.39
CA LEU A 89 -2.79 32.97 2.25
C LEU A 89 -2.89 32.48 3.71
N ARG A 90 -1.75 32.13 4.32
CA ARG A 90 -1.68 31.67 5.72
C ARG A 90 -0.71 32.53 6.52
N GLY A 91 -1.27 33.49 7.27
CA GLY A 91 -0.47 34.53 7.92
C GLY A 91 0.22 35.36 6.85
N GLU A 92 1.56 35.42 6.86
CA GLU A 92 2.36 36.13 5.85
C GLU A 92 2.87 35.21 4.72
N LYS A 93 2.62 33.90 4.79
CA LYS A 93 3.12 32.93 3.80
C LYS A 93 2.04 32.60 2.77
N MET A 94 2.42 32.69 1.51
CA MET A 94 1.65 32.14 0.39
C MET A 94 1.95 30.65 0.26
N LEU A 95 0.90 29.84 0.43
CA LEU A 95 0.96 28.40 0.25
C LEU A 95 0.13 28.02 -0.99
N THR A 96 0.36 26.83 -1.52
CA THR A 96 -0.34 26.32 -2.71
C THR A 96 -0.89 24.93 -2.45
N GLU A 97 -2.08 24.64 -2.94
CA GLU A 97 -2.75 23.33 -2.84
C GLU A 97 -3.29 22.90 -4.21
N MET A 98 -3.63 21.63 -4.36
CA MET A 98 -4.39 21.16 -5.52
C MET A 98 -5.72 21.91 -5.63
N ASP A 99 -6.12 22.26 -6.85
CA ASP A 99 -7.45 22.84 -7.13
C ASP A 99 -8.40 21.74 -7.60
N THR A 100 -8.99 21.02 -6.64
CA THR A 100 -9.89 19.88 -6.87
C THR A 100 -11.09 20.29 -7.73
N GLU A 101 -11.65 21.46 -7.47
CA GLU A 101 -12.80 21.99 -8.18
C GLU A 101 -12.45 22.28 -9.64
N SER A 102 -11.31 22.91 -9.91
CA SER A 102 -10.83 23.12 -11.29
C SER A 102 -10.59 21.80 -12.04
N VAL A 103 -10.08 20.76 -11.37
CA VAL A 103 -9.92 19.42 -11.98
C VAL A 103 -11.29 18.85 -12.36
N ILE A 104 -12.29 18.94 -11.47
CA ILE A 104 -13.64 18.43 -11.71
C ILE A 104 -14.36 19.22 -12.81
N GLU A 105 -14.25 20.55 -12.81
CA GLU A 105 -14.84 21.41 -13.82
C GLU A 105 -14.27 21.14 -15.22
N ARG A 106 -12.97 20.84 -15.29
CA ARG A 106 -12.28 20.49 -16.54
C ARG A 106 -12.73 19.14 -17.11
N ARG A 107 -13.20 18.21 -16.26
CA ARG A 107 -13.69 16.86 -16.63
C ARG A 107 -12.71 16.03 -17.50
N PRO A 108 -11.46 15.78 -17.07
CA PRO A 108 -10.58 14.80 -17.71
C PRO A 108 -11.19 13.42 -17.80
N GLN A 109 -10.63 12.58 -18.68
CA GLN A 109 -10.76 11.12 -18.50
C GLN A 109 -9.86 10.63 -17.35
N LEU A 110 -8.65 11.19 -17.21
CA LEU A 110 -7.68 10.80 -16.18
C LEU A 110 -7.03 12.03 -15.51
N ALA A 111 -6.95 12.03 -14.18
CA ALA A 111 -6.19 12.97 -13.37
C ALA A 111 -5.00 12.30 -12.68
N LEU A 112 -3.80 12.89 -12.79
CA LEU A 112 -2.59 12.47 -12.10
C LEU A 112 -2.37 13.33 -10.83
N ILE A 113 -2.28 12.70 -9.65
CA ILE A 113 -2.27 13.38 -8.35
C ILE A 113 -1.20 12.80 -7.42
N ASP A 114 -0.16 13.59 -7.14
CA ASP A 114 0.93 13.18 -6.24
C ASP A 114 0.60 13.33 -4.74
N GLU A 115 1.31 12.56 -3.90
CA GLU A 115 1.25 12.56 -2.43
C GLU A 115 -0.16 12.44 -1.83
N LEU A 116 -0.81 11.28 -2.05
CA LEU A 116 -2.16 10.99 -1.57
C LEU A 116 -2.36 11.21 -0.04
N ALA A 117 -1.28 11.07 0.75
CA ALA A 117 -1.29 11.21 2.20
C ALA A 117 -1.28 12.64 2.74
N HIS A 118 -1.06 13.63 1.88
CA HIS A 118 -0.90 15.02 2.28
C HIS A 118 -2.08 15.53 3.10
N THR A 119 -1.75 16.29 4.14
CA THR A 119 -2.73 17.04 4.93
C THR A 119 -2.91 18.42 4.32
N ASN A 120 -4.10 18.68 3.80
CA ASN A 120 -4.40 19.94 3.13
C ASN A 120 -4.21 21.12 4.08
N ILE A 121 -3.89 22.27 3.49
CA ILE A 121 -3.72 23.52 4.24
C ILE A 121 -5.00 23.83 5.04
N PRO A 122 -4.89 24.21 6.34
CA PRO A 122 -6.06 24.62 7.13
C PRO A 122 -6.87 25.72 6.43
N GLY A 123 -8.18 25.52 6.32
CA GLY A 123 -9.09 26.38 5.54
C GLY A 123 -9.44 25.81 4.16
N SER A 124 -8.82 24.70 3.73
CA SER A 124 -9.29 23.90 2.61
C SER A 124 -10.64 23.26 2.92
N LEU A 125 -11.42 22.98 1.87
CA LEU A 125 -12.75 22.34 1.99
C LEU A 125 -12.69 20.94 2.62
N ARG A 126 -11.58 20.25 2.40
CA ARG A 126 -11.30 18.89 2.88
C ARG A 126 -9.96 18.89 3.62
N GLU A 127 -9.85 18.06 4.65
CA GLU A 127 -8.65 18.01 5.51
C GLU A 127 -7.51 17.23 4.85
N LYS A 128 -7.84 16.23 4.03
CA LYS A 128 -6.88 15.27 3.46
C LYS A 128 -6.99 15.19 1.95
N ARG A 129 -5.87 15.06 1.26
CA ARG A 129 -5.84 14.94 -0.20
C ARG A 129 -6.55 13.68 -0.72
N TYR A 130 -6.52 12.57 0.01
CA TYR A 130 -7.31 11.40 -0.38
C TYR A 130 -8.83 11.71 -0.44
N GLN A 131 -9.33 12.65 0.36
CA GLN A 131 -10.74 13.07 0.31
C GLN A 131 -11.02 13.89 -0.96
N ASP A 132 -10.06 14.70 -1.42
CA ASP A 132 -10.15 15.38 -2.72
C ASP A 132 -10.21 14.37 -3.86
N VAL A 133 -9.34 13.35 -3.81
CA VAL A 133 -9.32 12.25 -4.79
C VAL A 133 -10.65 11.51 -4.80
N GLU A 134 -11.24 11.22 -3.64
CA GLU A 134 -12.58 10.63 -3.55
C GLU A 134 -13.66 11.46 -4.26
N GLU A 135 -13.61 12.79 -4.18
CA GLU A 135 -14.56 13.66 -4.88
C GLU A 135 -14.34 13.65 -6.40
N ILE A 136 -13.09 13.63 -6.85
CA ILE A 136 -12.75 13.50 -8.28
C ILE A 136 -13.25 12.15 -8.84
N LEU A 137 -13.04 11.06 -8.10
CA LEU A 137 -13.55 9.73 -8.46
C LEU A 137 -15.08 9.70 -8.48
N LYS A 138 -15.75 10.34 -7.52
CA LYS A 138 -17.23 10.45 -7.51
C LYS A 138 -17.77 11.23 -8.72
N ALA A 139 -17.00 12.17 -9.26
CA ALA A 139 -17.34 12.89 -10.49
C ALA A 139 -17.16 12.03 -11.77
N GLY A 140 -16.67 10.79 -11.65
CA GLY A 140 -16.48 9.86 -12.76
C GLY A 140 -15.16 10.04 -13.50
N ILE A 141 -14.18 10.73 -12.91
CA ILE A 141 -12.84 10.94 -13.46
C ILE A 141 -11.92 9.87 -12.87
N ASP A 142 -11.16 9.17 -13.73
CA ASP A 142 -10.17 8.20 -13.25
C ASP A 142 -9.00 8.94 -12.59
N VAL A 143 -8.41 8.35 -11.55
CA VAL A 143 -7.30 8.97 -10.81
C VAL A 143 -6.13 8.02 -10.72
N PHE A 144 -4.95 8.51 -11.11
CA PHE A 144 -3.68 7.90 -10.76
C PHE A 144 -3.04 8.70 -9.63
N SER A 145 -2.60 8.02 -8.58
CA SER A 145 -2.01 8.69 -7.43
C SER A 145 -0.79 7.98 -6.87
N THR A 146 0.00 8.68 -6.05
CA THR A 146 1.18 8.09 -5.40
C THR A 146 1.05 8.06 -3.88
N LEU A 147 1.55 6.99 -3.27
CA LEU A 147 1.54 6.79 -1.82
C LEU A 147 2.83 6.11 -1.35
N ASN A 148 3.33 6.47 -0.17
CA ASN A 148 4.35 5.65 0.51
C ASN A 148 3.69 4.83 1.62
N ILE A 149 4.18 3.61 1.85
CA ILE A 149 3.64 2.70 2.89
C ILE A 149 3.67 3.29 4.30
N GLN A 150 4.60 4.21 4.56
CA GLN A 150 4.76 4.88 5.86
C GLN A 150 3.56 5.72 6.27
N HIS A 151 2.70 6.06 5.30
CA HIS A 151 1.50 6.85 5.53
C HIS A 151 0.25 5.99 5.75
N ILE A 152 0.34 4.67 5.65
CA ILE A 152 -0.80 3.79 5.94
C ILE A 152 -1.00 3.74 7.45
N GLU A 153 -2.25 3.90 7.90
CA GLU A 153 -2.58 4.00 9.33
C GLU A 153 -2.15 2.74 10.09
N SER A 154 -2.52 1.54 9.61
CA SER A 154 -2.14 0.27 10.26
C SER A 154 -0.63 0.05 10.37
N LEU A 155 0.14 0.57 9.41
CA LEU A 155 1.58 0.37 9.32
C LEU A 155 2.39 1.41 10.09
N ASN A 156 1.76 2.48 10.58
CA ASN A 156 2.43 3.63 11.17
C ASN A 156 3.35 3.24 12.35
N ASP A 157 2.84 2.43 13.29
CA ASP A 157 3.59 1.99 14.46
C ASP A 157 4.75 1.07 14.08
N LEU A 158 4.55 0.20 13.09
CA LEU A 158 5.60 -0.69 12.60
C LEU A 158 6.72 0.10 11.93
N VAL A 159 6.37 1.07 11.08
CA VAL A 159 7.34 1.95 10.42
C VAL A 159 8.08 2.83 11.42
N ALA A 160 7.40 3.34 12.44
CA ALA A 160 8.03 4.10 13.52
C ALA A 160 9.02 3.23 14.32
N ARG A 161 8.68 1.96 14.59
CA ARG A 161 9.60 1.01 15.24
C ARG A 161 10.83 0.71 14.38
N ILE A 162 10.66 0.59 13.07
CA ILE A 162 11.75 0.32 12.13
C ILE A 162 12.67 1.53 12.00
N THR A 163 12.09 2.71 11.73
CA THR A 163 12.85 3.91 11.30
C THR A 163 13.19 4.88 12.43
N GLY A 164 12.50 4.78 13.58
CA GLY A 164 12.54 5.77 14.65
C GLY A 164 11.82 7.09 14.32
N VAL A 165 11.20 7.19 13.14
CA VAL A 165 10.54 8.42 12.66
C VAL A 165 9.04 8.27 12.77
N VAL A 166 8.40 9.22 13.46
CA VAL A 166 6.93 9.28 13.57
C VAL A 166 6.37 10.05 12.38
N VAL A 167 5.56 9.36 11.57
CA VAL A 167 4.90 9.95 10.41
C VAL A 167 3.54 10.52 10.84
N ARG A 168 3.35 11.83 10.64
CA ARG A 168 2.13 12.54 11.03
C ARG A 168 1.03 12.48 9.99
N GLU A 169 1.41 12.45 8.72
CA GLU A 169 0.48 12.37 7.61
C GLU A 169 0.09 10.92 7.36
N ARG A 170 -1.20 10.65 7.46
CA ARG A 170 -1.75 9.30 7.42
C ARG A 170 -2.95 9.22 6.49
N VAL A 171 -3.14 8.01 5.95
CA VAL A 171 -4.23 7.58 5.08
C VAL A 171 -4.84 6.32 5.69
N PRO A 172 -6.17 6.25 5.84
CA PRO A 172 -6.84 5.03 6.26
C PRO A 172 -6.63 3.90 5.25
N ASP A 173 -6.46 2.67 5.74
CA ASP A 173 -6.23 1.46 4.95
C ASP A 173 -7.28 1.25 3.86
N ARG A 174 -8.56 1.56 4.16
CA ARG A 174 -9.68 1.50 3.20
C ARG A 174 -9.41 2.19 1.86
N VAL A 175 -8.56 3.22 1.82
CA VAL A 175 -8.25 3.95 0.58
C VAL A 175 -7.47 3.06 -0.40
N LEU A 176 -6.65 2.14 0.11
CA LEU A 176 -5.98 1.11 -0.68
C LEU A 176 -6.93 -0.02 -1.05
N GLU A 177 -7.73 -0.49 -0.08
CA GLU A 177 -8.74 -1.54 -0.30
C GLU A 177 -9.79 -1.13 -1.36
N ASP A 178 -10.20 0.15 -1.37
CA ASP A 178 -11.18 0.72 -2.30
C ASP A 178 -10.58 1.06 -3.69
N ALA A 179 -9.27 0.86 -3.89
CA ALA A 179 -8.58 1.17 -5.14
C ALA A 179 -8.76 0.04 -6.17
N ASP A 180 -8.99 0.40 -7.43
CA ASP A 180 -9.16 -0.57 -8.52
C ASP A 180 -7.83 -1.23 -8.93
N GLU A 181 -6.69 -0.58 -8.65
CA GLU A 181 -5.36 -1.13 -8.90
C GLU A 181 -4.33 -0.57 -7.94
N VAL A 182 -3.50 -1.43 -7.35
CA VAL A 182 -2.34 -1.04 -6.55
C VAL A 182 -1.06 -1.58 -7.19
N VAL A 183 -0.13 -0.68 -7.54
CA VAL A 183 1.13 -1.02 -8.20
C VAL A 183 2.31 -0.69 -7.30
N VAL A 184 3.11 -1.70 -6.94
CA VAL A 184 4.36 -1.49 -6.20
C VAL A 184 5.45 -0.97 -7.11
N ILE A 185 5.99 0.20 -6.77
CA ILE A 185 7.21 0.74 -7.34
C ILE A 185 8.38 0.42 -6.42
N ASP A 186 9.15 -0.57 -6.84
CA ASP A 186 10.27 -1.12 -6.08
C ASP A 186 11.63 -0.75 -6.69
N VAL A 187 12.60 -0.49 -5.84
CA VAL A 187 13.99 -0.15 -6.18
C VAL A 187 14.88 -0.78 -5.10
N THR A 188 16.11 -1.16 -5.44
CA THR A 188 17.03 -1.69 -4.44
C THR A 188 17.42 -0.61 -3.43
N PRO A 189 17.66 -0.97 -2.15
CA PRO A 189 18.15 -0.03 -1.14
C PRO A 189 19.39 0.75 -1.59
N GLU A 190 20.33 0.08 -2.27
CA GLU A 190 21.56 0.67 -2.77
C GLU A 190 21.28 1.80 -3.76
N THR A 191 20.38 1.58 -4.72
CA THR A 191 20.01 2.62 -5.69
C THR A 191 19.29 3.78 -5.01
N LEU A 192 18.56 3.55 -3.92
CA LEU A 192 17.92 4.63 -3.17
C LEU A 192 18.94 5.45 -2.38
N GLU A 193 19.94 4.81 -1.78
CA GLU A 193 21.08 5.46 -1.12
C GLU A 193 21.87 6.33 -2.11
N GLU A 194 22.19 5.79 -3.29
CA GLU A 194 22.84 6.53 -4.37
C GLU A 194 22.03 7.76 -4.79
N ARG A 195 20.72 7.60 -5.03
CA ARG A 195 19.83 8.71 -5.39
C ARG A 195 19.74 9.77 -4.30
N LEU A 196 19.81 9.37 -3.03
CA LEU A 196 19.83 10.32 -1.92
C LEU A 196 21.14 11.12 -1.92
N LEU A 197 22.29 10.45 -2.07
CA LEU A 197 23.62 11.07 -2.14
C LEU A 197 23.77 12.02 -3.34
N GLU A 198 23.14 11.68 -4.46
CA GLU A 198 23.07 12.55 -5.66
C GLU A 198 22.12 13.74 -5.48
N GLY A 199 21.43 13.88 -4.34
CA GLY A 199 20.47 14.95 -4.10
C GLY A 199 19.17 14.84 -4.91
N LYS A 200 18.86 13.63 -5.42
CA LYS A 200 17.65 13.37 -6.23
C LYS A 200 16.40 13.10 -5.40
N ILE A 201 16.53 13.05 -4.06
CA ILE A 201 15.44 12.76 -3.12
C ILE A 201 15.17 13.95 -2.19
N TYR A 202 16.21 14.51 -1.57
CA TYR A 202 16.10 15.66 -0.67
C TYR A 202 17.15 16.72 -0.99
N ALA A 203 16.87 17.95 -0.52
CA ALA A 203 17.86 19.03 -0.54
C ALA A 203 19.11 18.66 0.28
N PRO A 204 20.30 19.17 -0.09
CA PRO A 204 21.59 18.77 0.51
C PRO A 204 21.62 18.84 2.04
N GLU A 205 20.99 19.86 2.60
CA GLU A 205 20.91 20.14 4.04
C GLU A 205 20.21 19.03 4.84
N LYS A 206 19.34 18.24 4.21
CA LYS A 206 18.59 17.15 4.84
C LYS A 206 19.17 15.77 4.57
N ILE A 207 20.22 15.65 3.75
CA ILE A 207 20.77 14.35 3.33
C ILE A 207 21.37 13.60 4.50
N GLU A 208 22.30 14.22 5.26
CA GLU A 208 23.00 13.56 6.36
C GLU A 208 22.03 13.07 7.45
N GLN A 209 21.11 13.93 7.89
CA GLN A 209 20.09 13.56 8.86
C GLN A 209 19.18 12.43 8.35
N SER A 210 18.87 12.41 7.05
CA SER A 210 18.02 11.38 6.45
C SER A 210 18.74 10.03 6.35
N LEU A 211 20.04 10.03 6.03
CA LEU A 211 20.89 8.83 6.00
C LEU A 211 21.06 8.23 7.40
N GLU A 212 21.25 9.06 8.41
CA GLU A 212 21.40 8.61 9.80
C GLU A 212 20.10 8.08 10.42
N ASN A 213 18.94 8.36 9.83
CA ASN A 213 17.65 7.92 10.34
C ASN A 213 16.92 7.02 9.35
N PHE A 214 16.06 7.60 8.50
CA PHE A 214 15.13 6.84 7.67
C PHE A 214 15.82 5.99 6.59
N PHE A 215 16.89 6.49 5.96
CA PHE A 215 17.55 5.90 4.79
C PHE A 215 18.68 4.93 5.13
N GLN A 216 18.73 4.41 6.36
CA GLN A 216 19.65 3.32 6.67
C GLN A 216 19.26 2.06 5.89
N ARG A 217 20.24 1.38 5.29
CA ARG A 217 20.07 0.13 4.55
C ARG A 217 19.13 -0.87 5.23
N ARG A 218 19.30 -1.09 6.54
CA ARG A 218 18.46 -2.02 7.32
C ARG A 218 16.99 -1.60 7.34
N HIS A 219 16.70 -0.30 7.42
CA HIS A 219 15.35 0.23 7.41
C HIS A 219 14.75 0.08 6.02
N LEU A 220 15.51 0.42 4.96
CA LEU A 220 15.06 0.29 3.58
C LEU A 220 14.73 -1.16 3.20
N ILE A 221 15.52 -2.14 3.65
CA ILE A 221 15.20 -3.57 3.44
C ILE A 221 13.88 -3.95 4.12
N ALA A 222 13.69 -3.54 5.38
CA ALA A 222 12.47 -3.86 6.13
C ALA A 222 11.23 -3.16 5.53
N LEU A 223 11.37 -1.91 5.09
CA LEU A 223 10.31 -1.17 4.41
C LEU A 223 9.98 -1.78 3.03
N ARG A 224 10.98 -2.29 2.31
CA ARG A 224 10.79 -3.02 1.05
C ARG A 224 9.95 -4.27 1.26
N GLU A 225 10.34 -5.08 2.24
CA GLU A 225 9.60 -6.29 2.60
C GLU A 225 8.16 -5.95 3.00
N LEU A 226 7.99 -4.91 3.83
CA LEU A 226 6.68 -4.44 4.25
C LEU A 226 5.81 -3.99 3.07
N ALA A 227 6.38 -3.23 2.11
CA ALA A 227 5.65 -2.79 0.93
C ALA A 227 5.21 -3.93 0.01
N LEU A 228 6.06 -4.93 -0.17
CA LEU A 228 5.74 -6.08 -1.00
C LEU A 228 4.68 -6.97 -0.34
N ARG A 229 4.75 -7.14 0.99
CA ARG A 229 3.74 -7.87 1.76
C ARG A 229 2.39 -7.17 1.70
N GLU A 230 2.34 -5.86 1.93
CA GLU A 230 1.10 -5.09 1.92
C GLU A 230 0.32 -5.25 0.60
N VAL A 231 1.02 -5.18 -0.53
CA VAL A 231 0.34 -5.38 -1.83
C VAL A 231 -0.01 -6.83 -2.10
N ALA A 232 0.80 -7.79 -1.64
CA ALA A 232 0.44 -9.20 -1.73
C ALA A 232 -0.85 -9.50 -0.97
N ASP A 233 -1.01 -8.94 0.24
CA ASP A 233 -2.20 -9.10 1.07
C ASP A 233 -3.43 -8.47 0.39
N ASN A 234 -3.31 -7.24 -0.15
CA ASN A 234 -4.42 -6.58 -0.89
C ASN A 234 -4.86 -7.38 -2.14
N VAL A 235 -3.93 -7.97 -2.90
CA VAL A 235 -4.26 -8.82 -4.07
C VAL A 235 -4.95 -10.13 -3.65
N GLU A 236 -4.64 -10.65 -2.47
CA GLU A 236 -5.25 -11.87 -1.94
C GLU A 236 -6.73 -11.66 -1.54
N GLU A 237 -7.10 -10.47 -1.05
CA GLU A 237 -8.49 -10.12 -0.74
C GLU A 237 -9.37 -9.99 -1.99
N ASP A 238 -8.87 -9.38 -3.06
CA ASP A 238 -9.55 -9.34 -4.37
C ASP A 238 -9.77 -10.75 -4.94
N ALA A 239 -8.79 -11.64 -4.77
CA ALA A 239 -8.87 -13.03 -5.18
C ALA A 239 -9.85 -13.86 -4.34
N ALA A 240 -10.04 -13.53 -3.05
CA ALA A 240 -11.02 -14.19 -2.18
C ALA A 240 -12.48 -13.89 -2.58
N THR A 241 -12.72 -12.73 -3.23
CA THR A 241 -14.02 -12.34 -3.78
C THR A 241 -14.37 -13.15 -5.04
N LEU A 242 -13.36 -13.65 -5.77
CA LEU A 242 -13.49 -14.62 -6.84
C LEU A 242 -13.58 -16.04 -6.25
N LYS A 243 -14.80 -16.42 -5.84
CA LYS A 243 -15.14 -17.76 -5.36
C LYS A 243 -14.69 -18.86 -6.33
N GLY A 244 -13.49 -19.40 -6.10
CA GLY A 244 -13.02 -20.62 -6.73
C GLY A 244 -11.57 -20.54 -7.14
N GLN A 245 -10.69 -21.00 -6.25
CA GLN A 245 -9.26 -21.29 -6.49
C GLN A 245 -8.27 -20.13 -6.25
N SER A 246 -8.35 -19.44 -5.11
CA SER A 246 -7.15 -18.82 -4.53
C SER A 246 -6.51 -19.82 -3.56
N CYS A 247 -5.24 -20.15 -3.79
CA CYS A 247 -4.46 -20.96 -2.87
C CYS A 247 -3.90 -20.00 -1.82
N ASN A 248 -4.65 -19.76 -0.75
CA ASN A 248 -4.18 -18.88 0.32
C ASN A 248 -2.93 -19.50 0.97
N ILE A 249 -1.76 -18.91 0.77
CA ILE A 249 -0.52 -19.33 1.44
C ILE A 249 -0.40 -18.51 2.72
N HIS A 250 -1.35 -18.68 3.64
CA HIS A 250 -1.13 -18.25 5.02
C HIS A 250 -0.18 -19.24 5.67
N GLU A 251 0.95 -18.75 6.18
CA GLU A 251 1.80 -19.55 7.04
C GLU A 251 1.00 -19.90 8.31
N ARG A 252 0.96 -21.19 8.64
CA ARG A 252 0.25 -21.71 9.81
C ARG A 252 1.22 -22.54 10.63
N VAL A 253 1.26 -22.28 11.93
CA VAL A 253 2.08 -23.04 12.85
C VAL A 253 1.15 -23.99 13.61
N LEU A 254 1.26 -25.28 13.32
CA LEU A 254 0.55 -26.34 14.02
C LEU A 254 1.49 -27.03 15.00
N VAL A 255 1.09 -27.10 16.27
CA VAL A 255 1.79 -27.87 17.30
C VAL A 255 0.92 -29.03 17.74
N CYS A 256 1.40 -30.26 17.50
CA CYS A 256 0.75 -31.45 18.00
C CYS A 256 1.16 -31.69 19.47
N VAL A 257 0.18 -31.77 20.35
CA VAL A 257 0.34 -32.07 21.78
C VAL A 257 -0.33 -33.40 22.11
N SER A 258 0.26 -34.13 23.05
CA SER A 258 -0.33 -35.35 23.61
C SER A 258 -0.06 -35.38 25.12
N THR A 259 -0.19 -36.52 25.79
CA THR A 259 -0.02 -36.64 27.25
C THR A 259 1.44 -36.60 27.71
N TYR A 260 2.39 -36.24 26.83
CA TYR A 260 3.80 -36.14 27.16
C TYR A 260 4.14 -34.86 27.94
N PRO A 261 5.06 -34.91 28.92
CA PRO A 261 5.46 -33.75 29.72
C PRO A 261 6.00 -32.56 28.89
N ASN A 262 6.55 -32.83 27.70
CA ASN A 262 7.20 -31.82 26.86
C ASN A 262 6.20 -30.98 26.03
N SER A 263 4.90 -31.32 26.03
CA SER A 263 3.86 -30.62 25.25
C SER A 263 3.82 -29.12 25.53
N LEU A 264 4.04 -28.71 26.79
CA LEU A 264 4.07 -27.30 27.19
C LEU A 264 5.27 -26.54 26.59
N GLN A 265 6.44 -27.17 26.47
CA GLN A 265 7.60 -26.55 25.85
C GLN A 265 7.41 -26.39 24.34
N LEU A 266 6.77 -27.36 23.70
CA LEU A 266 6.42 -27.30 22.28
C LEU A 266 5.45 -26.16 21.99
N LEU A 267 4.41 -25.98 22.81
CA LEU A 267 3.49 -24.85 22.68
C LEU A 267 4.20 -23.50 22.79
N ARG A 268 5.07 -23.33 23.80
CA ARG A 268 5.87 -22.09 23.96
C ARG A 268 6.83 -21.82 22.81
N ARG A 269 7.32 -22.88 22.16
CA ARG A 269 8.20 -22.75 20.99
C ARG A 269 7.40 -22.44 19.74
N GLY A 270 6.28 -23.12 19.53
CA GLY A 270 5.34 -22.86 18.44
C GLY A 270 4.79 -21.44 18.47
N ALA A 271 4.36 -20.96 19.64
CA ALA A 271 3.89 -19.60 19.83
C ALA A 271 4.97 -18.53 19.52
N ARG A 272 6.24 -18.83 19.84
CA ARG A 272 7.36 -17.93 19.47
C ARG A 272 7.59 -17.90 17.96
N ILE A 273 7.49 -19.05 17.30
CA ILE A 273 7.64 -19.16 15.83
C ILE A 273 6.46 -18.49 15.13
N SER A 274 5.23 -18.70 15.60
CA SER A 274 4.03 -18.08 15.03
C SER A 274 4.07 -16.56 15.16
N ASN A 275 4.49 -16.03 16.31
CA ASN A 275 4.64 -14.59 16.50
C ASN A 275 5.75 -14.00 15.62
N TYR A 276 6.84 -14.74 15.40
CA TYR A 276 7.92 -14.30 14.51
C TYR A 276 7.47 -14.24 13.06
N MET A 277 6.65 -15.21 12.63
CA MET A 277 6.13 -15.32 11.26
C MET A 277 4.81 -14.55 11.05
N ASN A 278 4.26 -13.92 12.11
CA ASN A 278 2.90 -13.38 12.14
C ASN A 278 1.83 -14.40 11.62
N ALA A 279 2.07 -15.68 11.91
CA ALA A 279 1.30 -16.82 11.42
C ALA A 279 0.19 -17.20 12.39
N SER A 280 -0.90 -17.78 11.87
CA SER A 280 -1.94 -18.36 12.72
C SER A 280 -1.39 -19.53 13.52
N PHE A 281 -1.63 -19.53 14.83
CA PHE A 281 -1.15 -20.55 15.76
C PHE A 281 -2.25 -21.56 16.10
N TYR A 282 -1.98 -22.84 15.88
CA TYR A 282 -2.90 -23.94 16.16
C TYR A 282 -2.23 -24.97 17.08
N ALA A 283 -2.97 -25.47 18.05
CA ALA A 283 -2.57 -26.63 18.85
C ALA A 283 -3.52 -27.79 18.58
N LEU A 284 -3.01 -28.96 18.19
CA LEU A 284 -3.81 -30.16 17.95
C LEU A 284 -3.55 -31.20 19.03
N PHE A 285 -4.58 -31.61 19.75
CA PHE A 285 -4.48 -32.74 20.66
C PHE A 285 -4.54 -34.06 19.87
N VAL A 286 -3.50 -34.89 20.01
CA VAL A 286 -3.44 -36.22 19.42
C VAL A 286 -3.83 -37.25 20.48
N ASP A 287 -5.06 -37.74 20.38
CA ASP A 287 -5.62 -38.76 21.27
C ASP A 287 -5.25 -40.18 20.82
N ASN A 288 -5.20 -41.11 21.78
CA ASN A 288 -5.07 -42.53 21.50
C ASN A 288 -6.44 -43.21 21.72
N PRO A 289 -7.11 -43.69 20.66
CA PRO A 289 -8.48 -44.19 20.74
C PRO A 289 -8.64 -45.40 21.66
N ASP A 290 -7.55 -46.15 21.92
CA ASP A 290 -7.58 -47.37 22.74
C ASP A 290 -7.26 -47.12 24.22
N ARG A 291 -7.03 -45.85 24.61
CA ARG A 291 -6.57 -45.51 25.96
C ARG A 291 -7.36 -44.36 26.57
N PHE A 292 -8.05 -44.65 27.66
CA PHE A 292 -8.65 -43.61 28.49
C PHE A 292 -7.57 -42.79 29.21
N LEU A 293 -7.74 -41.47 29.16
CA LEU A 293 -6.89 -40.53 29.88
C LEU A 293 -7.10 -40.69 31.39
N THR A 294 -6.00 -40.75 32.12
CA THR A 294 -6.04 -40.60 33.58
C THR A 294 -6.46 -39.18 33.97
N LYS A 295 -6.81 -38.96 35.24
CA LYS A 295 -7.16 -37.62 35.75
C LYS A 295 -6.01 -36.63 35.55
N ASP A 296 -4.77 -37.07 35.79
CA ASP A 296 -3.58 -36.23 35.64
C ASP A 296 -3.29 -35.89 34.19
N GLU A 297 -3.51 -36.83 33.27
CA GLU A 297 -3.38 -36.60 31.83
C GLU A 297 -4.47 -35.67 31.30
N SER A 298 -5.70 -35.79 31.80
CA SER A 298 -6.80 -34.88 31.45
C SER A 298 -6.49 -33.44 31.89
N LEU A 299 -5.98 -33.29 33.12
CA LEU A 299 -5.54 -31.99 33.65
C LEU A 299 -4.36 -31.41 32.84
N HIS A 300 -3.45 -32.26 32.36
CA HIS A 300 -2.33 -31.84 31.52
C HIS A 300 -2.81 -31.28 30.17
N VAL A 301 -3.81 -31.91 29.55
CA VAL A 301 -4.39 -31.44 28.28
C VAL A 301 -5.14 -30.12 28.48
N GLU A 302 -5.91 -29.97 29.56
CA GLU A 302 -6.54 -28.69 29.91
C GLU A 302 -5.52 -27.57 30.11
N THR A 303 -4.37 -27.90 30.72
CA THR A 303 -3.27 -26.94 30.89
C THR A 303 -2.67 -26.52 29.54
N CYS A 304 -2.52 -27.46 28.60
CA CYS A 304 -2.09 -27.18 27.24
C CYS A 304 -3.09 -26.30 26.48
N GLN A 305 -4.40 -26.53 26.67
CA GLN A 305 -5.46 -25.73 26.07
C GLN A 305 -5.44 -24.28 26.58
N LYS A 306 -5.35 -24.08 27.90
CA LYS A 306 -5.25 -22.75 28.50
C LYS A 306 -4.01 -22.00 27.99
N LEU A 307 -2.86 -22.67 27.95
CA LEU A 307 -1.63 -22.07 27.46
C LEU A 307 -1.70 -21.71 25.96
N CYS A 308 -2.39 -22.50 25.14
CA CYS A 308 -2.62 -22.15 23.74
C CYS A 308 -3.47 -20.89 23.61
N GLN A 309 -4.52 -20.75 24.42
CA GLN A 309 -5.39 -19.58 24.44
C GLN A 309 -4.65 -18.32 24.93
N GLU A 310 -3.75 -18.44 25.91
CA GLU A 310 -2.89 -17.32 26.35
C GLU A 310 -1.99 -16.78 25.23
N PHE A 311 -1.65 -17.63 24.25
CA PHE A 311 -0.89 -17.24 23.06
C PHE A 311 -1.78 -16.84 21.87
N ASN A 312 -3.06 -16.56 22.09
CA ASN A 312 -4.04 -16.28 21.04
C ASN A 312 -4.13 -17.39 19.97
N GLY A 313 -3.79 -18.64 20.32
CA GLY A 313 -3.86 -19.79 19.43
C GLY A 313 -5.21 -20.51 19.50
N GLN A 314 -5.55 -21.23 18.44
CA GLN A 314 -6.74 -22.09 18.39
C GLN A 314 -6.40 -23.52 18.79
N PHE A 315 -7.07 -24.04 19.82
CA PHE A 315 -6.93 -25.43 20.25
C PHE A 315 -7.94 -26.31 19.52
N LEU A 316 -7.45 -27.36 18.87
CA LEU A 316 -8.19 -28.34 18.09
C LEU A 316 -8.14 -29.68 18.83
N ARG A 317 -9.30 -30.32 18.97
CA ARG A 317 -9.49 -31.60 19.64
C ARG A 317 -10.23 -32.56 18.74
#